data_AF-Q7XHP8-F1
#
_entry.id   AF-Q7XHP8-F1
#
_cell.length_a   1.000
_cell.length_b   1.000
_cell.length_c   1.000
_cell.angle_alpha   90.00
_cell.angle_beta   90.00
_cell.angle_gamma   90.00
#
_symmetry.space_group_name_H-M   'P 1'
#
loop_
_entity.id
_entity.type
_entity.pdbx_description
1 polymer ?
#
loop_
_entity_poly.entity_id
_entity_poly.type
_entity_poly.pdbx_seq_one_letter_code
_entity_poly.pdbx_strand_id
1 'polypeptide(L)'
;MGNPMKQTIPNTCTILACAVCIEALHRLEWERLHGPGTFLCRAAAPRKLRRACIRDDILHPEEGVESKKMVLLLKKIKGMGGIRTTNAPPPAPFLLPLKSWRMYRQKGSLTRERAVHLLRTGGPYIGIIRVSLLYHFIDASVNDELVYRWVPPELRTAADVWLIDALVAGRATDNDICDLISETNGNHVIVCYGYRHRGGELQILILDNHAQTGPSRWIGFEELEKVCVLRVDPLPLDLDQLNPLPVYPISGC
;
A
#
# COMPACT_ATOMS: atom_id res chain seq x y z
N MET A 1 -2.34 -13.08 0.52
CA MET A 1 -2.26 -11.61 0.66
C MET A 1 -1.73 -11.29 2.06
N GLY A 2 -0.99 -10.19 2.27
CA GLY A 2 -0.59 -9.73 3.62
C GLY A 2 -1.81 -9.39 4.49
N ASN A 3 -1.63 -9.12 5.78
CA ASN A 3 -2.77 -8.72 6.60
C ASN A 3 -3.17 -7.25 6.31
N PRO A 4 -4.47 -6.96 6.11
CA PRO A 4 -4.92 -5.59 5.98
C PRO A 4 -4.58 -4.76 7.21
N MET A 5 -4.28 -3.48 6.98
CA MET A 5 -3.95 -2.53 8.04
C MET A 5 -4.73 -1.24 7.83
N LYS A 6 -5.54 -0.86 8.82
CA LYS A 6 -6.27 0.41 8.79
C LYS A 6 -5.32 1.58 9.02
N GLN A 7 -5.44 2.60 8.18
CA GLN A 7 -4.92 3.93 8.42
C GLN A 7 -5.72 4.58 9.56
N THR A 8 -5.14 4.62 10.76
CA THR A 8 -5.74 5.32 11.92
C THR A 8 -5.22 6.74 12.10
N ILE A 9 -4.14 7.10 11.39
CA ILE A 9 -3.55 8.44 11.38
C ILE A 9 -3.62 8.93 9.92
N PRO A 10 -4.20 10.11 9.64
CA PRO A 10 -4.25 10.67 8.30
C PRO A 10 -2.88 10.69 7.60
N ASN A 11 -2.89 10.70 6.26
CA ASN A 11 -1.69 10.91 5.43
C ASN A 11 -0.57 9.89 5.64
N THR A 12 -0.92 8.63 5.95
CA THR A 12 0.06 7.55 6.15
C THR A 12 -0.03 6.44 5.11
N CYS A 13 -0.78 6.65 4.02
CA CYS A 13 -1.14 5.60 3.08
C CYS A 13 0.08 4.94 2.45
N THR A 14 1.07 5.73 2.05
CA THR A 14 2.35 5.27 1.51
C THR A 14 3.11 4.37 2.49
N ILE A 15 3.15 4.73 3.77
CA ILE A 15 3.87 3.94 4.78
C ILE A 15 3.16 2.61 5.03
N LEU A 16 1.83 2.63 5.14
CA LEU A 16 1.03 1.44 5.37
C LEU A 16 1.09 0.48 4.16
N ALA A 17 0.93 1.01 2.95
CA ALA A 17 1.04 0.22 1.72
C ALA A 17 2.41 -0.46 1.60
N CYS A 18 3.51 0.26 1.92
CA CYS A 18 4.84 -0.33 2.01
C CYS A 18 4.91 -1.46 3.04
N ALA A 19 4.40 -1.26 4.25
CA ALA A 19 4.44 -2.26 5.31
C ALA A 19 3.65 -3.54 4.93
N VAL A 20 2.44 -3.37 4.42
CA VAL A 20 1.57 -4.47 4.00
C VAL A 20 2.15 -5.20 2.79
N CYS A 21 2.68 -4.47 1.80
CA CYS A 21 3.28 -5.10 0.62
C CYS A 21 4.54 -5.90 0.97
N ILE A 22 5.39 -5.39 1.86
CA ILE A 22 6.59 -6.11 2.33
C ILE A 22 6.19 -7.38 3.08
N GLU A 23 5.20 -7.32 3.98
CA GLU A 23 4.66 -8.51 4.65
C GLU A 23 4.12 -9.52 3.64
N ALA A 24 3.33 -9.06 2.67
CA ALA A 24 2.73 -9.94 1.68
C ALA A 24 3.77 -10.67 0.81
N LEU A 25 4.88 -10.00 0.49
CA LEU A 25 5.99 -10.60 -0.25
C LEU A 25 6.77 -11.61 0.58
N HIS A 26 7.05 -11.30 1.85
CA HIS A 26 7.70 -12.27 2.76
C HIS A 26 6.84 -13.49 3.00
N ARG A 27 5.53 -13.30 3.17
CA ARG A 27 4.56 -14.40 3.23
C ARG A 27 4.62 -15.25 1.97
N LEU A 28 4.60 -14.63 0.80
CA LEU A 28 4.62 -15.33 -0.49
C LEU A 28 5.88 -16.22 -0.62
N GLU A 29 7.06 -15.68 -0.34
CA GLU A 29 8.31 -16.44 -0.40
C GLU A 29 8.38 -17.54 0.67
N TRP A 30 7.90 -17.27 1.89
CA TRP A 30 7.86 -18.25 2.96
C TRP A 30 6.93 -19.43 2.65
N GLU A 31 5.68 -19.13 2.28
CA GLU A 31 4.66 -20.15 2.02
C GLU A 31 4.96 -20.95 0.74
N ARG A 32 5.75 -20.40 -0.19
CA ARG A 32 6.28 -21.15 -1.34
C ARG A 32 7.21 -22.29 -0.92
N LEU A 33 7.98 -22.10 0.15
CA LEU A 33 8.96 -23.07 0.64
C LEU A 33 8.39 -24.00 1.71
N HIS A 34 7.51 -23.49 2.58
CA HIS A 34 7.03 -24.19 3.77
C HIS A 34 5.56 -24.63 3.69
N GLY A 35 4.86 -24.24 2.64
CA GLY A 35 3.45 -24.56 2.42
C GLY A 35 2.48 -23.42 2.80
N PRO A 36 1.27 -23.41 2.22
CA PRO A 36 0.29 -22.34 2.44
C PRO A 36 -0.10 -22.18 3.92
N GLY A 37 -0.25 -20.92 4.37
CA GLY A 37 -0.73 -20.60 5.72
C GLY A 37 0.28 -20.77 6.86
N THR A 38 1.53 -21.12 6.55
CA THR A 38 2.58 -21.34 7.55
C THR A 38 3.29 -20.06 8.00
N PHE A 39 3.06 -18.93 7.32
CA PHE A 39 3.71 -17.67 7.67
C PHE A 39 3.04 -17.01 8.89
N LEU A 40 3.75 -17.00 10.02
CA LEU A 40 3.24 -16.53 11.31
C LEU A 40 3.39 -15.02 11.53
N CYS A 41 4.30 -14.38 10.80
CA CYS A 41 4.64 -12.99 11.00
C CYS A 41 3.53 -12.05 10.49
N ARG A 42 3.27 -10.99 11.24
CA ARG A 42 2.38 -9.89 10.85
C ARG A 42 3.10 -8.56 11.02
N ALA A 43 3.04 -7.69 10.02
CA ALA A 43 3.59 -6.36 10.09
C ALA A 43 2.90 -5.57 11.21
N ALA A 44 3.72 -4.97 12.05
CA ALA A 44 3.28 -4.05 13.07
C ALA A 44 2.88 -2.72 12.45
N ALA A 45 1.94 -2.03 13.11
CA ALA A 45 1.64 -0.64 12.78
C ALA A 45 2.96 0.17 12.75
N PRO A 46 3.27 0.88 11.65
CA PRO A 46 4.61 1.43 11.39
C PRO A 46 4.90 2.72 12.19
N ARG A 47 4.55 2.79 13.48
CA ARG A 47 4.67 3.97 14.35
C ARG A 47 6.12 4.45 14.51
N LYS A 48 7.09 3.53 14.59
CA LYS A 48 8.51 3.87 14.68
C LYS A 48 9.05 4.40 13.35
N LEU A 49 8.68 3.76 12.24
CA LEU A 49 9.03 4.18 10.90
C LEU A 49 8.46 5.57 10.60
N ARG A 50 7.17 5.81 10.86
CA ARG A 50 6.53 7.13 10.73
C ARG A 50 7.31 8.21 11.49
N ARG A 51 7.60 7.99 12.78
CA ARG A 51 8.37 8.96 13.59
C ARG A 51 9.76 9.22 13.00
N ALA A 52 10.42 8.19 12.48
CA ALA A 52 11.72 8.35 11.83
C ALA A 52 11.61 9.12 10.50
N CYS A 53 10.58 8.86 9.70
CA CYS A 53 10.34 9.59 8.46
C CYS A 53 9.97 11.06 8.68
N ILE A 54 9.26 11.39 9.76
CA ILE A 54 8.97 12.79 10.12
C ILE A 54 10.27 13.52 10.49
N ARG A 55 11.11 12.90 11.34
CA ARG A 55 12.39 13.51 11.74
C ARG A 55 13.34 13.76 10.57
N ASP A 56 13.29 12.91 9.56
CA ASP A 56 14.17 12.96 8.38
C ASP A 56 13.55 13.73 7.21
N ASP A 57 12.44 14.46 7.41
CA ASP A 57 11.70 15.19 6.37
C ASP A 57 11.25 14.32 5.16
N ILE A 58 10.98 13.04 5.39
CA ILE A 58 10.47 12.11 4.38
C ILE A 58 8.93 12.11 4.35
N LEU A 59 8.31 12.26 5.52
CA LEU A 59 6.85 12.33 5.68
C LEU A 59 6.49 13.67 6.34
N HIS A 60 5.66 14.45 5.64
CA HIS A 60 5.00 15.61 6.24
C HIS A 60 3.73 15.15 6.99
N PRO A 61 3.48 15.55 8.24
CA PRO A 61 2.30 15.10 8.99
C PRO A 61 0.96 15.42 8.29
N GLU A 62 0.89 16.53 7.57
CA GLU A 62 -0.34 17.06 6.95
C GLU A 62 -0.50 16.65 5.49
N GLU A 63 0.60 16.31 4.80
CA GLU A 63 0.58 16.00 3.35
C GLU A 63 0.99 14.56 3.05
N GLY A 64 1.59 13.87 4.03
CA GLY A 64 2.08 12.51 3.90
C GLY A 64 3.43 12.44 3.19
N VAL A 65 3.64 11.35 2.44
CA VAL A 65 4.87 11.14 1.67
C VAL A 65 4.60 11.50 0.22
N GLU A 66 5.23 12.57 -0.25
CA GLU A 66 5.20 12.92 -1.66
C GLU A 66 5.66 11.74 -2.54
N SER A 67 5.01 11.56 -3.68
CA SER A 67 5.36 10.51 -4.66
C SER A 67 6.85 10.48 -5.00
N LYS A 68 7.53 11.63 -5.04
CA LYS A 68 8.97 11.74 -5.34
C LYS A 68 9.85 11.27 -4.17
N LYS A 69 9.39 11.46 -2.92
CA LYS A 69 10.07 11.05 -1.68
C LYS A 69 9.86 9.56 -1.34
N MET A 70 9.03 8.82 -2.09
CA MET A 70 8.83 7.37 -1.88
C MET A 70 10.15 6.57 -1.90
N VAL A 71 11.12 6.96 -2.75
CA VAL A 71 12.44 6.30 -2.78
C VAL A 71 13.20 6.52 -1.47
N LEU A 72 13.07 7.69 -0.84
CA LEU A 72 13.68 7.98 0.46
C LEU A 72 13.02 7.15 1.57
N LEU A 73 11.69 6.98 1.53
CA LEU A 73 10.98 6.07 2.43
C LEU A 73 11.49 4.63 2.31
N LEU A 74 11.64 4.11 1.09
CA LEU A 74 12.14 2.74 0.88
C LEU A 74 13.59 2.58 1.35
N LYS A 75 14.45 3.58 1.11
CA LYS A 75 15.80 3.64 1.68
C LYS A 75 15.75 3.64 3.21
N LYS A 76 14.84 4.40 3.82
CA LYS A 76 14.67 4.46 5.27
C LYS A 76 14.21 3.13 5.85
N ILE A 77 13.24 2.47 5.21
CA ILE A 77 12.78 1.11 5.59
C ILE A 77 13.97 0.14 5.57
N LYS A 78 14.74 0.13 4.48
CA LYS A 78 15.92 -0.74 4.34
C LYS A 78 16.99 -0.41 5.40
N GLY A 79 17.30 0.87 5.62
CA GLY A 79 18.27 1.31 6.62
C GLY A 79 17.86 1.04 8.08
N MET A 80 16.55 0.92 8.34
CA MET A 80 16.02 0.48 9.64
C MET A 80 15.97 -1.04 9.80
N GLY A 81 16.48 -1.81 8.83
CA GLY A 81 16.49 -3.27 8.83
C GLY A 81 15.17 -3.90 8.36
N GLY A 82 14.16 -3.11 7.98
CA GLY A 82 12.88 -3.59 7.46
C GLY A 82 11.66 -3.21 8.29
N ILE A 83 10.58 -3.96 8.11
CA ILE A 83 9.29 -3.73 8.77
C ILE A 83 9.19 -4.61 10.02
N ARG A 84 8.90 -4.00 11.16
CA ARG A 84 8.69 -4.73 12.43
C ARG A 84 7.48 -5.62 12.38
N THR A 85 7.52 -6.71 13.12
CA THR A 85 6.40 -7.64 13.31
C THR A 85 5.81 -7.57 14.73
N THR A 86 4.55 -8.01 14.92
CA THR A 86 3.90 -8.11 16.25
C THR A 86 3.89 -9.51 16.84
N ASN A 87 3.96 -10.56 16.01
CA ASN A 87 3.71 -11.95 16.40
C ASN A 87 4.88 -12.89 16.09
N ALA A 88 6.09 -12.37 15.94
CA ALA A 88 7.24 -13.21 15.63
C ALA A 88 7.72 -14.00 16.87
N PRO A 89 8.17 -15.26 16.69
CA PRO A 89 8.85 -15.99 17.75
C PRO A 89 10.11 -15.22 18.21
N PRO A 90 10.53 -15.38 19.48
CA PRO A 90 11.75 -14.77 20.00
C PRO A 90 12.99 -15.11 19.13
N PRO A 91 13.95 -14.18 18.97
CA PRO A 91 14.00 -12.86 19.59
C PRO A 91 13.11 -11.82 18.87
N ALA A 92 12.09 -11.35 19.57
CA ALA A 92 11.15 -10.35 19.08
C ALA A 92 11.65 -8.93 19.39
N PRO A 93 11.36 -7.93 18.54
CA PRO A 93 10.57 -8.03 17.30
C PRO A 93 11.45 -8.35 16.09
N PHE A 94 11.08 -9.39 15.38
CA PHE A 94 11.64 -9.74 14.08
C PHE A 94 11.33 -8.66 13.03
N LEU A 95 12.29 -8.41 12.15
CA LEU A 95 12.18 -7.44 11.06
C LEU A 95 12.03 -8.17 9.72
N LEU A 96 11.13 -7.67 8.89
CA LEU A 96 10.92 -8.12 7.52
C LEU A 96 11.78 -7.24 6.58
N PRO A 97 12.96 -7.71 6.14
CA PRO A 97 13.91 -6.89 5.39
C PRO A 97 13.42 -6.56 3.99
N LEU A 98 13.81 -5.39 3.49
CA LEU A 98 13.59 -4.98 2.10
C LEU A 98 14.90 -5.10 1.32
N LYS A 99 14.92 -5.90 0.25
CA LYS A 99 16.11 -6.11 -0.59
C LYS A 99 16.31 -4.96 -1.57
N SER A 100 15.32 -4.75 -2.44
CA SER A 100 15.38 -3.76 -3.51
C SER A 100 13.99 -3.35 -3.98
N TRP A 101 13.93 -2.34 -4.84
CA TRP A 101 12.68 -1.85 -5.42
C TRP A 101 12.91 -1.35 -6.85
N ARG A 102 11.83 -1.35 -7.65
CA ARG A 102 11.82 -0.80 -9.01
C ARG A 102 10.51 -0.07 -9.25
N MET A 103 10.62 1.13 -9.83
CA MET A 103 9.48 1.97 -10.18
C MET A 103 9.16 1.85 -11.68
N TYR A 104 7.88 1.74 -11.99
CA TYR A 104 7.31 1.76 -13.33
C TYR A 104 6.30 2.89 -13.45
N ARG A 105 6.15 3.45 -14.65
CA ARG A 105 5.23 4.57 -14.92
C ARG A 105 4.42 4.27 -16.17
N GLN A 106 3.14 4.65 -16.18
CA GLN A 106 2.20 4.40 -17.27
C GLN A 106 2.64 5.03 -18.60
N LYS A 107 3.08 6.30 -18.58
CA LYS A 107 3.67 7.01 -19.75
C LYS A 107 5.09 6.53 -20.09
N GLY A 108 5.40 5.26 -19.85
CA GLY A 108 6.74 4.73 -20.02
C GLY A 108 6.75 3.21 -19.95
N SER A 109 7.31 2.66 -18.88
CA SER A 109 7.62 1.23 -18.79
C SER A 109 6.48 0.36 -18.28
N LEU A 110 5.32 0.88 -17.89
CA LEU A 110 4.21 0.09 -17.37
C LEU A 110 3.15 -0.16 -18.46
N THR A 111 3.16 -1.35 -19.06
CA THR A 111 2.07 -1.82 -19.96
C THR A 111 1.11 -2.74 -19.20
N ARG A 112 -0.07 -3.01 -19.78
CA ARG A 112 -1.06 -3.95 -19.24
C ARG A 112 -0.47 -5.34 -19.02
N GLU A 113 0.22 -5.85 -20.03
CA GLU A 113 0.88 -7.16 -20.02
C GLU A 113 1.95 -7.21 -18.94
N ARG A 114 2.70 -6.12 -18.77
CA ARG A 114 3.74 -6.04 -17.75
C ARG A 114 3.14 -5.99 -16.34
N ALA A 115 2.07 -5.24 -16.12
CA ALA A 115 1.39 -5.22 -14.82
C ALA A 115 0.89 -6.61 -14.43
N VAL A 116 0.24 -7.31 -15.36
CA VAL A 116 -0.20 -8.71 -15.16
C VAL A 116 1.00 -9.62 -14.90
N HIS A 117 2.06 -9.51 -15.70
CA HIS A 117 3.26 -10.33 -15.52
C HIS A 117 3.89 -10.11 -14.15
N LEU A 118 3.98 -8.87 -13.68
CA LEU A 118 4.51 -8.52 -12.36
C LEU A 118 3.69 -9.16 -11.23
N LEU A 119 2.35 -9.07 -11.28
CA LEU A 119 1.48 -9.75 -10.30
C LEU A 119 1.67 -11.26 -10.31
N ARG A 120 1.67 -11.88 -11.50
CA ARG A 120 1.75 -13.34 -11.64
C ARG A 120 3.08 -13.94 -11.17
N THR A 121 4.18 -13.24 -11.46
CA THR A 121 5.53 -13.79 -11.24
C THR A 121 6.20 -13.27 -9.97
N GLY A 122 5.86 -12.04 -9.57
CA GLY A 122 6.47 -11.37 -8.43
C GLY A 122 5.55 -11.21 -7.23
N GLY A 123 4.25 -11.46 -7.38
CA GLY A 123 3.26 -11.23 -6.34
C GLY A 123 2.81 -9.76 -6.27
N PRO A 124 2.30 -9.31 -5.11
CA PRO A 124 1.72 -7.99 -4.96
C PRO A 124 2.76 -6.88 -5.14
N TYR A 125 2.30 -5.73 -5.64
CA TYR A 125 3.09 -4.52 -5.77
C TYR A 125 2.33 -3.30 -5.28
N ILE A 126 3.03 -2.19 -5.09
CA ILE A 126 2.40 -0.93 -4.68
C ILE A 126 1.94 -0.17 -5.92
N GLY A 127 0.69 0.28 -5.93
CA GLY A 127 0.14 1.18 -6.95
C GLY A 127 -0.04 2.58 -6.39
N ILE A 128 0.19 3.58 -7.23
CA ILE A 128 -0.13 4.99 -6.96
C ILE A 128 -1.23 5.39 -7.93
N ILE A 129 -2.36 5.83 -7.40
CA ILE A 129 -3.57 6.20 -8.14
C ILE A 129 -4.02 7.60 -7.76
N ARG A 130 -4.85 8.21 -8.60
CA ARG A 130 -5.65 9.38 -8.22
C ARG A 130 -6.99 8.93 -7.68
N VAL A 131 -7.37 9.50 -6.54
CA VAL A 131 -8.68 9.25 -5.93
C VAL A 131 -9.56 10.49 -6.01
N SER A 132 -10.87 10.26 -5.97
CA SER A 132 -11.92 11.26 -5.78
C SER A 132 -12.85 10.77 -4.67
N LEU A 133 -13.82 11.58 -4.23
CA LEU A 133 -14.82 11.16 -3.25
C LEU A 133 -15.50 9.82 -3.61
N LEU A 134 -15.78 9.58 -4.90
CA LEU A 134 -16.44 8.36 -5.39
C LEU A 134 -15.64 7.09 -5.08
N TYR A 135 -14.32 7.20 -4.96
CA TYR A 135 -13.45 6.09 -4.61
C TYR A 135 -13.84 5.42 -3.29
N HIS A 136 -14.35 6.18 -2.32
CA HIS A 136 -14.72 5.68 -1.00
C HIS A 136 -15.93 4.74 -1.03
N PHE A 137 -16.81 4.87 -2.02
CA PHE A 137 -18.04 4.09 -2.15
C PHE A 137 -17.88 2.79 -2.92
N ILE A 138 -16.70 2.55 -3.49
CA ILE A 138 -16.41 1.31 -4.20
C ILE A 138 -15.87 0.32 -3.20
N ASP A 139 -16.50 -0.84 -3.11
CA ASP A 139 -16.05 -1.97 -2.31
C ASP A 139 -16.43 -3.27 -3.04
N ALA A 140 -15.41 -4.02 -3.46
CA ALA A 140 -15.59 -5.27 -4.19
C ALA A 140 -16.26 -6.36 -3.33
N SER A 141 -16.21 -6.25 -2.00
CA SER A 141 -16.92 -7.16 -1.10
C SER A 141 -18.43 -6.92 -1.06
N VAL A 142 -18.86 -5.69 -1.36
CA VAL A 142 -20.28 -5.31 -1.44
C VAL A 142 -20.81 -5.53 -2.85
N ASN A 143 -20.04 -5.08 -3.86
CA ASN A 143 -20.39 -5.27 -5.26
C ASN A 143 -19.13 -5.48 -6.11
N ASP A 144 -18.86 -6.73 -6.44
CA ASP A 144 -17.70 -7.16 -7.23
C ASP A 144 -17.73 -6.67 -8.69
N GLU A 145 -18.86 -6.13 -9.15
CA GLU A 145 -19.03 -5.55 -10.49
C GLU A 145 -18.51 -4.12 -10.59
N LEU A 146 -18.45 -3.39 -9.48
CA LEU A 146 -18.06 -1.99 -9.48
C LEU A 146 -16.55 -1.84 -9.67
N VAL A 147 -16.18 -1.01 -10.64
CA VAL A 147 -14.80 -0.70 -10.99
C VAL A 147 -14.60 0.79 -10.88
N TYR A 148 -13.61 1.19 -10.09
CA TYR A 148 -13.23 2.58 -9.99
C TYR A 148 -12.58 3.05 -11.28
N ARG A 149 -13.07 4.19 -11.75
CA ARG A 149 -12.48 4.99 -12.83
C ARG A 149 -12.46 6.44 -12.38
N TRP A 150 -11.30 7.09 -12.44
CA TRP A 150 -11.20 8.49 -12.08
C TRP A 150 -11.83 9.33 -13.19
N VAL A 151 -12.76 10.20 -12.80
CA VAL A 151 -13.36 11.20 -13.67
C VAL A 151 -12.75 12.55 -13.32
N PRO A 152 -12.13 13.27 -14.28
CA PRO A 152 -11.64 14.62 -14.04
C PRO A 152 -12.73 15.52 -13.44
N PRO A 153 -12.40 16.39 -12.46
CA PRO A 153 -13.37 17.32 -11.90
C PRO A 153 -14.15 18.12 -12.94
N GLU A 154 -13.49 18.52 -14.04
CA GLU A 154 -14.07 19.31 -15.13
C GLU A 154 -15.09 18.53 -15.97
N LEU A 155 -15.08 17.20 -15.89
CA LEU A 155 -15.97 16.31 -16.60
C LEU A 155 -17.02 15.67 -15.68
N ARG A 156 -17.13 16.11 -14.43
CA ARG A 156 -18.16 15.61 -13.50
C ARG A 156 -19.54 16.02 -13.99
N THR A 157 -20.45 15.06 -13.94
CA THR A 157 -21.84 15.26 -14.38
C THR A 157 -22.67 15.86 -13.25
N ALA A 158 -23.83 16.42 -13.58
CA ALA A 158 -24.82 16.83 -12.58
C ALA A 158 -25.24 15.67 -11.65
N ALA A 159 -25.16 14.42 -12.12
CA ALA A 159 -25.44 13.23 -11.31
C ALA A 159 -24.36 12.96 -10.27
N ASP A 160 -23.09 13.21 -10.57
CA ASP A 160 -21.99 13.11 -9.60
C ASP A 160 -22.16 14.15 -8.49
N VAL A 161 -22.52 15.38 -8.85
CA VAL A 161 -22.79 16.45 -7.89
C VAL A 161 -24.01 16.12 -7.03
N TRP A 162 -25.10 15.65 -7.64
CA TRP A 162 -26.29 15.23 -6.91
C TRP A 162 -26.03 14.08 -5.95
N LEU A 163 -25.24 13.07 -6.35
CA LEU A 163 -24.87 11.98 -5.47
C LEU A 163 -24.08 12.50 -4.26
N ILE A 164 -23.14 13.42 -4.47
CA ILE A 164 -22.37 14.04 -3.38
C ILE A 164 -23.31 14.82 -2.45
N ASP A 165 -24.18 15.67 -2.99
CA ASP A 165 -25.17 16.44 -2.22
C ASP A 165 -26.10 15.53 -1.38
N ALA A 166 -26.59 14.45 -1.99
CA ALA A 166 -27.38 13.44 -1.31
C ALA A 166 -26.61 12.73 -0.18
N LEU A 167 -25.31 12.47 -0.37
CA LEU A 167 -24.44 11.85 0.63
C LEU A 167 -24.15 12.79 1.82
N VAL A 168 -24.06 14.10 1.59
CA VAL A 168 -23.99 15.09 2.69
C VAL A 168 -25.37 15.49 3.23
N ALA A 169 -26.44 14.87 2.72
CA ALA A 169 -27.83 15.05 3.09
C ALA A 169 -28.30 16.52 3.01
N GLY A 170 -27.81 17.28 2.02
CA GLY A 170 -28.14 18.69 1.85
C GLY A 170 -27.64 19.60 2.98
N ARG A 171 -26.67 19.13 3.79
CA ARG A 171 -26.06 19.90 4.90
C ARG A 171 -24.79 20.63 4.50
N ALA A 172 -24.37 20.48 3.25
CA ALA A 172 -23.16 21.08 2.72
C ALA A 172 -23.56 22.14 1.68
N THR A 173 -22.98 23.33 1.77
CA THR A 173 -23.05 24.34 0.72
C THR A 173 -22.23 23.91 -0.50
N ASP A 174 -22.43 24.55 -1.65
CA ASP A 174 -21.61 24.29 -2.85
C ASP A 174 -20.11 24.45 -2.58
N ASN A 175 -19.74 25.38 -1.68
CA ASN A 175 -18.34 25.55 -1.24
C ASN A 175 -17.88 24.39 -0.35
N ASP A 176 -18.72 23.91 0.58
CA ASP A 176 -18.39 22.74 1.41
C ASP A 176 -18.24 21.47 0.56
N ILE A 177 -19.05 21.33 -0.50
CA ILE A 177 -18.94 20.25 -1.49
C ILE A 177 -17.65 20.40 -2.30
N CYS A 178 -17.32 21.60 -2.78
CA CYS A 178 -16.06 21.86 -3.48
C CYS A 178 -14.84 21.59 -2.60
N ASP A 179 -14.88 22.00 -1.33
CA ASP A 179 -13.80 21.77 -0.37
C ASP A 179 -13.66 20.27 -0.07
N LEU A 180 -14.76 19.54 0.17
CA LEU A 180 -14.76 18.09 0.36
C LEU A 180 -14.22 17.35 -0.88
N ILE A 181 -14.56 17.83 -2.08
CA ILE A 181 -14.02 17.32 -3.34
C ILE A 181 -12.52 17.61 -3.44
N SER A 182 -12.06 18.78 -3.01
CA SER A 182 -10.65 19.17 -3.06
C SER A 182 -9.80 18.39 -2.04
N GLU A 183 -10.32 18.16 -0.84
CA GLU A 183 -9.67 17.37 0.23
C GLU A 183 -9.57 15.89 -0.13
N THR A 184 -10.51 15.38 -0.94
CA THR A 184 -10.55 13.98 -1.36
C THR A 184 -9.89 13.73 -2.71
N ASN A 185 -9.48 14.78 -3.42
CA ASN A 185 -8.70 14.68 -4.64
C ASN A 185 -7.21 14.63 -4.29
N GLY A 186 -6.58 13.49 -4.52
CA GLY A 186 -5.16 13.33 -4.20
C GLY A 186 -4.56 12.03 -4.73
N ASN A 187 -3.24 11.92 -4.57
CA ASN A 187 -2.56 10.66 -4.81
C ASN A 187 -2.81 9.72 -3.62
N HIS A 188 -3.30 8.52 -3.90
CA HIS A 188 -3.43 7.46 -2.91
C HIS A 188 -2.48 6.32 -3.25
N VAL A 189 -1.96 5.66 -2.21
CA VAL A 189 -0.99 4.57 -2.35
C VAL A 189 -1.60 3.30 -1.79
N ILE A 190 -1.69 2.29 -2.64
CA ILE A 190 -2.44 1.05 -2.39
C ILE A 190 -1.57 -0.18 -2.71
N VAL A 191 -2.05 -1.37 -2.34
CA VAL A 191 -1.39 -2.64 -2.69
C VAL A 191 -2.20 -3.36 -3.75
N CYS A 192 -1.66 -3.51 -4.96
CA CYS A 192 -2.27 -4.33 -6.00
C CYS A 192 -1.91 -5.80 -5.78
N TYR A 193 -2.89 -6.69 -5.78
CA TYR A 193 -2.66 -8.10 -5.46
C TYR A 193 -3.43 -9.11 -6.33
N GLY A 194 -4.30 -8.63 -7.21
CA GLY A 194 -5.04 -9.48 -8.15
C GLY A 194 -5.38 -8.73 -9.44
N TYR A 195 -5.89 -9.46 -10.43
CA TYR A 195 -6.33 -8.87 -11.69
C TYR A 195 -7.42 -9.72 -12.34
N ARG A 196 -8.21 -9.12 -13.23
CA ARG A 196 -9.13 -9.83 -14.13
C ARG A 196 -9.24 -9.08 -15.47
N HIS A 197 -9.66 -9.81 -16.51
CA HIS A 197 -10.06 -9.20 -17.78
C HIS A 197 -11.57 -9.26 -17.88
N ARG A 198 -12.22 -8.12 -18.07
CA ARG A 198 -13.68 -8.04 -18.19
C ARG A 198 -14.07 -6.90 -19.11
N GLY A 199 -14.98 -7.17 -20.06
CA GLY A 199 -15.45 -6.14 -21.00
C GLY A 199 -14.34 -5.53 -21.87
N GLY A 200 -13.27 -6.29 -22.16
CA GLY A 200 -12.11 -5.79 -22.90
C GLY A 200 -11.11 -4.96 -22.08
N GLU A 201 -11.37 -4.77 -20.78
CA GLU A 201 -10.52 -3.99 -19.89
C GLU A 201 -9.72 -4.87 -18.94
N LEU A 202 -8.49 -4.46 -18.65
CA LEU A 202 -7.71 -4.99 -17.53
C LEU A 202 -8.12 -4.27 -16.25
N GLN A 203 -8.62 -5.01 -15.29
CA GLN A 203 -9.01 -4.52 -13.97
C GLN A 203 -8.04 -5.09 -12.93
N ILE A 204 -7.61 -4.24 -12.00
CA ILE A 204 -6.66 -4.60 -10.94
C ILE A 204 -7.39 -4.61 -9.61
N LEU A 205 -7.23 -5.69 -8.85
CA LEU A 205 -7.72 -5.80 -7.49
C LEU A 205 -6.68 -5.21 -6.55
N ILE A 206 -7.12 -4.23 -5.78
CA ILE A 206 -6.29 -3.51 -4.82
C ILE A 206 -6.79 -3.73 -3.40
N LEU A 207 -5.86 -3.70 -2.45
CA LEU A 207 -6.15 -3.61 -1.04
C LEU A 207 -5.87 -2.18 -0.57
N ASP A 208 -6.87 -1.61 0.07
CA ASP A 208 -6.79 -0.30 0.69
C ASP A 208 -6.60 -0.38 2.22
N ASN A 209 -6.20 0.74 2.82
CA ASN A 209 -6.05 0.93 4.25
C ASN A 209 -7.18 1.73 4.90
N HIS A 210 -8.27 2.05 4.19
CA HIS A 210 -9.39 2.81 4.78
C HIS A 210 -10.18 2.06 5.87
N ALA A 211 -10.13 0.72 5.90
CA ALA A 211 -10.83 -0.11 6.90
C ALA A 211 -9.94 -1.22 7.47
N GLN A 212 -10.39 -1.84 8.57
CA GLN A 212 -9.61 -2.86 9.30
C GLN A 212 -9.42 -4.15 8.53
N THR A 213 -10.36 -4.50 7.66
CA THR A 213 -10.29 -5.63 6.73
C THR A 213 -9.75 -5.21 5.36
N GLY A 214 -9.30 -3.95 5.23
CA GLY A 214 -9.32 -3.24 3.97
C GLY A 214 -10.76 -3.05 3.49
N PRO A 215 -10.95 -2.17 2.53
CA PRO A 215 -11.78 -2.56 1.42
C PRO A 215 -10.86 -3.05 0.31
N SER A 216 -11.29 -4.11 -0.34
CA SER A 216 -10.72 -4.49 -1.63
C SER A 216 -11.51 -3.76 -2.71
N ARG A 217 -10.83 -3.24 -3.73
CA ARG A 217 -11.49 -2.49 -4.80
C ARG A 217 -10.99 -2.94 -6.16
N TRP A 218 -11.88 -3.01 -7.14
CA TRP A 218 -11.46 -3.09 -8.53
C TRP A 218 -11.21 -1.68 -9.04
N ILE A 219 -10.06 -1.49 -9.69
CA ILE A 219 -9.73 -0.27 -10.43
C ILE A 219 -9.45 -0.64 -11.88
N GLY A 220 -9.70 0.27 -12.81
CA GLY A 220 -9.15 0.15 -14.16
C GLY A 220 -7.62 0.19 -14.13
N PHE A 221 -6.94 -0.60 -14.97
CA PHE A 221 -5.48 -0.50 -15.10
C PHE A 221 -5.02 0.94 -15.41
N GLU A 222 -5.81 1.68 -16.18
CA GLU A 222 -5.47 3.04 -16.59
C GLU A 222 -5.43 4.05 -15.43
N GLU A 223 -5.96 3.68 -14.25
CA GLU A 223 -5.91 4.50 -13.04
C GLU A 223 -4.52 4.46 -12.36
N LEU A 224 -3.67 3.49 -12.72
CA LEU A 224 -2.33 3.36 -12.16
C LEU A 224 -1.36 4.36 -12.81
N GLU A 225 -1.07 5.45 -12.11
CA GLU A 225 -0.03 6.38 -12.57
C GLU A 225 1.36 5.74 -12.52
N LYS A 226 1.64 5.05 -11.40
CA LYS A 226 2.94 4.47 -11.08
C LYS A 226 2.77 3.17 -10.32
N VAL A 227 3.72 2.27 -10.52
CA VAL A 227 3.81 1.00 -9.79
C VAL A 227 5.21 0.87 -9.19
N CYS A 228 5.28 0.56 -7.89
CA CYS A 228 6.51 0.22 -7.22
C CYS A 228 6.53 -1.28 -6.89
N VAL A 229 7.42 -2.01 -7.56
CA VAL A 229 7.66 -3.43 -7.31
C VAL A 229 8.77 -3.54 -6.28
N LEU A 230 8.47 -4.18 -5.16
CA LEU A 230 9.44 -4.46 -4.11
C LEU A 230 9.99 -5.88 -4.28
N ARG A 231 11.21 -6.11 -3.79
CA ARG A 231 11.82 -7.44 -3.70
C ARG A 231 12.30 -7.67 -2.27
N VAL A 232 12.10 -8.89 -1.82
CA VAL A 232 12.55 -9.41 -0.52
C VAL A 232 13.37 -10.68 -0.76
N ASP A 233 14.22 -11.02 0.19
CA ASP A 233 14.86 -12.33 0.21
C ASP A 233 14.03 -13.28 1.07
N PRO A 234 14.02 -14.59 0.76
CA PRO A 234 13.47 -15.58 1.67
C PRO A 234 14.07 -15.43 3.06
N LEU A 235 13.21 -15.52 4.08
CA LEU A 235 13.69 -15.56 5.46
C LEU A 235 14.42 -16.89 5.70
N PRO A 236 15.47 -16.90 6.52
CA PRO A 236 16.19 -18.14 6.83
C PRO A 236 15.28 -19.17 7.50
N LEU A 237 15.58 -20.44 7.23
CA LEU A 237 14.80 -21.62 7.63
C LEU A 237 14.62 -21.75 9.15
N ASP A 238 15.64 -21.37 9.92
CA ASP A 238 15.55 -21.26 11.37
C ASP A 238 15.35 -19.80 11.76
N LEU A 239 14.12 -19.44 12.14
CA LEU A 239 13.85 -18.17 12.80
C LEU A 239 14.65 -18.03 14.12
N ASP A 240 15.13 -19.15 14.67
CA ASP A 240 16.00 -19.23 15.86
C ASP A 240 17.47 -18.89 15.57
N GLN A 241 17.95 -19.02 14.32
CA GLN A 241 19.37 -18.82 13.94
C GLN A 241 19.70 -17.37 13.51
N LEU A 242 18.74 -16.45 13.50
CA LEU A 242 18.96 -15.03 13.14
C LEU A 242 19.66 -14.21 14.23
N ASN A 243 20.18 -14.85 15.27
CA ASN A 243 21.11 -14.23 16.21
C ASN A 243 22.49 -14.10 15.57
N PRO A 244 22.92 -12.87 15.33
CA PRO A 244 24.16 -12.46 15.95
C PRO A 244 23.88 -11.22 16.78
N LEU A 245 23.85 -11.39 18.11
CA LEU A 245 24.26 -10.30 18.97
C LEU A 245 25.63 -9.84 18.46
N PRO A 246 25.86 -8.55 18.14
CA PRO A 246 27.22 -8.05 18.09
C PRO A 246 27.77 -8.22 19.50
N VAL A 247 28.64 -9.22 19.68
CA VAL A 247 29.51 -9.29 20.85
C VAL A 247 30.42 -8.08 20.73
N TYR A 248 30.02 -6.97 21.36
CA TYR A 248 30.94 -5.88 21.62
C TYR A 248 32.05 -6.47 22.48
N PRO A 249 33.33 -6.34 22.10
CA PRO A 249 34.41 -6.70 23.01
C PRO A 249 34.22 -5.89 24.28
N ILE A 250 34.18 -6.57 25.42
CA ILE A 250 34.16 -5.93 26.72
C ILE A 250 35.45 -5.11 26.79
N SER A 251 35.31 -3.79 26.66
CA SER A 251 36.38 -2.84 26.92
C SER A 251 36.56 -2.76 28.42
N GLY A 252 37.60 -3.40 28.93
CA GLY A 252 38.42 -2.84 30.00
C GLY A 252 38.07 -3.23 31.45
N CYS A 253 39.12 -3.73 32.10
CA CYS A 253 39.40 -3.91 33.53
C CYS A 253 38.80 -5.14 34.21
#